data_AF-A0A972DIQ2-F1
#
_entry.id   AF-A0A972DIQ2-F1
#
_cell.length_a   1.000
_cell.length_b   1.000
_cell.length_c   1.000
_cell.angle_alpha   90.00
_cell.angle_beta   90.00
_cell.angle_gamma   90.00
#
_symmetry.space_group_name_H-M   'P 1'
#
loop_
_entity.id
_entity.type
_entity.pdbx_description
1 polymer ?
#
loop_
_entity_poly.entity_id
_entity_poly.type
_entity_poly.pdbx_seq_one_letter_code
_entity_poly.pdbx_strand_id
1 'polypeptide(L)'
;MADVFSKEKRSEIMSHVRSNGNRATEEKLVSLLRENGIKGWRRNYRLFGNPDFVFPKKKIAVFVDGEFWHGHPTRGQIPKTNREFWLKKIEQNKIRDNLVNQTLKDKGWIVVRIWQHELKDNRWFQKIKIALDLEGDRGELNMSNKIDEINLFIQDELAKLKLNKVGAVQAARWLDSTGLLKDSKNRPGLPLRRLLRDGKICEGKKEGRFWFIYSIHPCMNPEGKMSNSE
;
A
#
# COMPACT_ATOMS: atom_id res chain seq x y z
N MET A 1 -6.25 25.80 -4.89
CA MET A 1 -6.56 26.98 -4.05
C MET A 1 -5.41 27.97 -4.15
N ALA A 2 -5.67 29.28 -4.05
CA ALA A 2 -4.63 30.24 -3.72
C ALA A 2 -4.12 29.97 -2.29
N ASP A 3 -2.95 30.48 -1.95
CA ASP A 3 -2.40 30.31 -0.60
C ASP A 3 -3.32 30.99 0.42
N VAL A 4 -3.73 30.24 1.45
CA VAL A 4 -4.66 30.75 2.48
C VAL A 4 -3.89 31.54 3.55
N PHE A 5 -2.57 31.40 3.58
CA PHE A 5 -1.70 32.06 4.56
C PHE A 5 -0.95 33.23 3.92
N SER A 6 -0.64 34.26 4.73
CA SER A 6 0.29 35.31 4.32
C SER A 6 1.69 34.74 4.07
N LYS A 7 2.54 35.48 3.35
CA LYS A 7 3.92 35.07 3.04
C LYS A 7 4.72 34.80 4.31
N GLU A 8 4.58 35.66 5.32
CA GLU A 8 5.24 35.55 6.62
C GLU A 8 4.75 34.30 7.36
N LYS A 9 3.43 34.09 7.41
CA LYS A 9 2.85 32.92 8.08
C LYS A 9 3.22 31.62 7.39
N ARG A 10 3.32 31.62 6.05
CA ARG A 10 3.80 30.45 5.32
C ARG A 10 5.27 30.18 5.56
N SER A 11 6.11 31.21 5.61
CA SER A 11 7.52 31.05 5.95
C SER A 11 7.69 30.43 7.34
N GLU A 12 6.92 30.89 8.32
CA GLU A 12 6.86 30.34 9.67
C GLU A 12 6.37 28.87 9.67
N ILE A 13 5.30 28.54 8.95
CA ILE A 13 4.81 27.15 8.85
C ILE A 13 5.89 26.26 8.23
N MET A 14 6.50 26.71 7.13
CA MET A 14 7.52 25.97 6.40
C MET A 14 8.81 25.77 7.23
N SER A 15 9.16 26.70 8.12
CA SER A 15 10.32 26.52 9.01
C SER A 15 10.11 25.46 10.08
N HIS A 16 8.85 25.12 10.39
CA HIS A 16 8.51 24.04 11.31
C HIS A 16 8.43 22.66 10.63
N VAL A 17 8.34 22.62 9.29
CA VAL A 17 8.38 21.37 8.53
C VAL A 17 9.82 20.86 8.46
N ARG A 18 10.12 19.79 9.19
CA ARG A 18 11.44 19.16 9.18
C ARG A 18 11.52 18.05 8.13
N SER A 19 12.70 17.85 7.56
CA SER A 19 12.98 16.76 6.61
C SER A 19 13.12 15.39 7.28
N ASN A 20 13.25 15.37 8.61
CA ASN A 20 13.30 14.18 9.46
C ASN A 20 12.52 14.45 10.76
N GLY A 21 12.07 13.39 11.44
CA GLY A 21 11.41 13.53 12.73
C GLY A 21 10.04 14.18 12.61
N ASN A 22 9.19 13.69 11.69
CA ASN A 22 7.76 13.96 11.72
C ASN A 22 7.17 13.20 12.92
N ARG A 23 7.49 13.72 14.12
CA ARG A 23 7.30 13.08 15.42
C ARG A 23 5.92 12.49 15.56
N ALA A 24 4.88 13.24 15.20
CA ALA A 24 3.50 12.78 15.32
C ALA A 24 3.20 11.50 14.51
N THR A 25 3.80 11.33 13.33
CA THR A 25 3.59 10.16 12.48
C THR A 25 4.45 8.98 12.93
N GLU A 26 5.73 9.24 13.23
CA GLU A 26 6.66 8.22 13.69
C GLU A 26 6.29 7.69 15.08
N GLU A 27 5.88 8.56 16.01
CA GLU A 27 5.41 8.19 17.35
C GLU A 27 4.13 7.36 17.26
N LYS A 28 3.22 7.69 16.35
CA LYS A 28 2.03 6.86 16.12
C LYS A 28 2.42 5.45 15.69
N LEU A 29 3.35 5.30 14.74
CA LEU A 29 3.80 3.97 14.33
C LEU A 29 4.57 3.25 15.46
N VAL A 30 5.33 3.95 16.30
CA VAL A 30 5.95 3.36 17.50
C VAL A 30 4.89 2.77 18.44
N SER A 31 3.86 3.54 18.78
CA SER A 31 2.78 3.06 19.66
C SER A 31 2.09 1.84 19.06
N LEU A 32 1.72 1.93 17.78
CA LEU A 32 1.11 0.83 17.04
C LEU A 32 1.97 -0.44 17.01
N LEU A 33 3.28 -0.32 16.75
CA LEU A 33 4.20 -1.46 16.77
C LEU A 33 4.27 -2.11 18.16
N ARG A 34 4.28 -1.31 19.23
CA ARG A 34 4.33 -1.79 20.62
C ARG A 34 3.03 -2.48 21.03
N GLU A 35 1.89 -1.85 20.75
CA GLU A 35 0.55 -2.38 21.02
C GLU A 35 0.32 -3.74 20.33
N ASN A 36 0.86 -3.90 19.12
CA ASN A 36 0.77 -5.15 18.37
C ASN A 36 1.91 -6.14 18.66
N GLY A 37 2.74 -5.88 19.68
CA GLY A 37 3.82 -6.78 20.09
C GLY A 37 4.96 -6.96 19.08
N ILE A 38 5.04 -6.11 18.06
CA ILE A 38 6.08 -6.16 17.03
C ILE A 38 7.39 -5.61 17.61
N LYS A 39 8.42 -6.47 17.67
CA LYS A 39 9.73 -6.20 18.27
C LYS A 39 10.86 -6.28 17.23
N GLY A 40 12.06 -5.86 17.62
CA GLY A 40 13.27 -6.00 16.80
C GLY A 40 13.52 -4.85 15.81
N TRP A 41 12.67 -3.83 15.83
CA TRP A 41 12.89 -2.59 15.09
C TRP A 41 13.82 -1.63 15.86
N ARG A 42 14.47 -0.74 15.12
CA ARG A 42 15.30 0.37 15.60
C ARG A 42 14.95 1.63 14.82
N ARG A 43 14.99 2.78 15.49
CA ARG A 43 14.94 4.11 14.87
C ARG A 43 16.35 4.67 14.73
N ASN A 44 16.51 5.68 13.86
CA ASN A 44 17.80 6.35 13.63
C ASN A 44 18.94 5.40 13.25
N TYR A 45 18.61 4.28 12.62
CA TYR A 45 19.60 3.32 12.16
C TYR A 45 20.24 3.84 10.87
N ARG A 46 21.58 3.94 10.85
CA ARG A 46 22.32 4.50 9.72
C ARG A 46 22.26 3.55 8.52
N LEU A 47 21.31 3.80 7.63
CA LEU A 47 21.10 3.06 6.38
C LEU A 47 20.85 4.04 5.24
N PHE A 48 21.23 3.66 4.00
CA PHE A 48 21.01 4.50 2.83
C PHE A 48 19.53 4.87 2.70
N GLY A 49 19.26 6.15 2.42
CA GLY A 49 17.90 6.69 2.33
C GLY A 49 17.28 7.14 3.66
N ASN A 50 17.92 6.87 4.80
CA ASN A 50 17.44 7.21 6.16
C ASN A 50 16.02 6.72 6.44
N PRO A 51 15.79 5.39 6.46
CA PRO A 51 14.49 4.82 6.85
C PRO A 51 14.10 5.23 8.28
N ASP A 52 12.81 5.42 8.50
CA ASP A 52 12.24 5.77 9.80
C ASP A 52 12.41 4.63 10.82
N PHE A 53 12.19 3.40 10.34
CA PHE A 53 12.36 2.18 11.13
C PHE A 53 13.13 1.13 10.37
N VAL A 54 13.97 0.40 11.08
CA VAL A 54 14.76 -0.71 10.52
C VAL A 54 14.63 -1.92 11.41
N PHE A 55 14.42 -3.10 10.83
CA PHE A 55 14.55 -4.39 11.51
C PHE A 55 15.88 -5.02 11.10
N PRO A 56 16.99 -4.77 11.82
CA PRO A 56 18.32 -5.10 11.30
C PRO A 56 18.55 -6.60 11.14
N LYS A 57 17.99 -7.40 12.06
CA LYS A 57 18.08 -8.87 11.99
C LYS A 57 17.41 -9.43 10.74
N LYS A 58 16.32 -8.80 10.31
CA LYS A 58 15.47 -9.24 9.19
C LYS A 58 15.77 -8.52 7.87
N LYS A 59 16.74 -7.61 7.87
CA LYS A 59 17.02 -6.68 6.78
C LYS A 59 15.78 -5.98 6.20
N ILE A 60 14.87 -5.51 7.05
CA ILE A 60 13.70 -4.73 6.61
C ILE A 60 13.93 -3.25 6.89
N ALA A 61 13.73 -2.41 5.88
CA ALA A 61 13.73 -0.95 5.97
C ALA A 61 12.30 -0.42 5.74
N VAL A 62 11.78 0.34 6.71
CA VAL A 62 10.43 0.89 6.67
C VAL A 62 10.49 2.41 6.57
N PHE A 63 9.76 2.95 5.60
CA PHE A 63 9.60 4.38 5.34
C PHE A 63 8.14 4.78 5.55
N VAL A 64 7.92 5.92 6.20
CA VAL A 64 6.59 6.50 6.42
C VAL A 64 6.46 7.80 5.62
N ASP A 65 5.82 7.70 4.46
CA ASP A 65 5.78 8.75 3.46
C ASP A 65 4.57 9.67 3.66
N GLY A 66 4.83 10.98 3.70
CA GLY A 66 3.77 11.99 3.60
C GLY A 66 3.22 12.12 2.18
N GLU A 67 1.89 12.16 2.04
CA GLU A 67 1.22 12.13 0.73
C GLU A 67 1.65 13.28 -0.18
N PHE A 68 1.85 14.47 0.39
CA PHE A 68 2.27 15.65 -0.36
C PHE A 68 3.70 15.53 -0.88
N TRP A 69 4.65 15.20 0.00
CA TRP A 69 6.09 15.25 -0.30
C TRP A 69 6.55 14.18 -1.28
N HIS A 70 5.92 13.01 -1.25
CA HIS A 70 6.24 11.89 -2.13
C HIS A 70 5.22 11.74 -3.28
N GLY A 71 4.25 12.66 -3.37
CA GLY A 71 3.32 12.78 -4.49
C GLY A 71 2.38 11.60 -4.64
N HIS A 72 1.59 11.33 -3.60
CA HIS A 72 0.52 10.32 -3.61
C HIS A 72 -0.46 10.58 -4.77
N PRO A 73 -0.80 9.56 -5.59
CA PRO A 73 -1.57 9.75 -6.83
C PRO A 73 -2.88 10.52 -6.68
N THR A 74 -3.60 10.32 -5.57
CA THR A 74 -4.93 10.92 -5.34
C THR A 74 -5.01 11.91 -4.17
N ARG A 75 -3.96 12.02 -3.35
CA ARG A 75 -3.98 12.78 -2.07
C ARG A 75 -2.89 13.84 -1.98
N GLY A 76 -1.91 13.86 -2.88
CA GLY A 76 -0.87 14.87 -2.96
C GLY A 76 -1.31 16.09 -3.76
N GLN A 77 -2.22 16.92 -3.22
CA GLN A 77 -2.66 18.12 -3.93
C GLN A 77 -1.50 19.11 -4.11
N ILE A 78 -1.23 19.48 -5.36
CA ILE A 78 -0.20 20.45 -5.69
C ILE A 78 -0.78 21.86 -5.55
N PRO A 79 -0.15 22.76 -4.77
CA PRO A 79 -0.55 24.16 -4.67
C PRO A 79 -0.61 24.84 -6.04
N LYS A 80 -1.59 25.74 -6.24
CA LYS A 80 -1.65 26.56 -7.47
C LYS A 80 -0.49 27.57 -7.50
N THR A 81 -0.09 28.09 -6.34
CA THR A 81 1.05 28.98 -6.17
C THR A 81 2.37 28.20 -6.27
N ASN A 82 3.35 28.72 -7.04
CA ASN A 82 4.65 28.08 -7.28
C ASN A 82 4.54 26.63 -7.78
N ARG A 83 3.54 26.36 -8.61
CA ARG A 83 3.19 25.01 -9.06
C ARG A 83 4.36 24.28 -9.73
N GLU A 84 5.09 24.94 -10.62
CA GLU A 84 6.25 24.37 -11.32
C GLU A 84 7.35 23.95 -10.35
N PHE A 85 7.64 24.79 -9.35
CA PHE A 85 8.59 24.46 -8.30
C PHE A 85 8.15 23.20 -7.52
N TRP A 86 6.87 23.13 -7.12
CA TRP A 86 6.35 21.98 -6.38
C TRP A 86 6.35 20.70 -7.20
N LEU A 87 5.98 20.77 -8.48
CA LEU A 87 6.05 19.63 -9.40
C LEU A 87 7.47 19.09 -9.50
N LYS A 88 8.44 19.95 -9.80
CA LYS A 88 9.85 19.58 -9.92
C LYS A 88 10.39 19.00 -8.61
N LYS A 89 10.03 19.58 -7.47
CA LYS A 89 10.46 19.09 -6.14
C LYS A 89 9.89 17.71 -5.82
N ILE A 90 8.60 17.48 -6.09
CA ILE A 90 7.96 16.17 -5.87
C ILE A 90 8.55 15.12 -6.80
N GLU A 91 8.79 15.46 -8.07
CA GLU A 91 9.42 14.57 -9.04
C GLU A 91 10.83 14.16 -8.60
N GLN A 92 11.66 15.12 -8.17
CA GLN A 92 12.99 14.84 -7.61
C GLN A 92 12.92 13.93 -6.39
N ASN A 93 11.94 14.12 -5.50
CA ASN A 93 11.72 13.22 -4.37
C ASN A 93 11.38 11.80 -4.83
N LYS A 94 10.52 11.63 -5.84
CA LYS A 94 10.18 10.31 -6.41
C LYS A 94 11.41 9.62 -7.04
N ILE A 95 12.25 10.37 -7.74
CA ILE A 95 13.51 9.83 -8.30
C ILE A 95 14.44 9.36 -7.18
N ARG A 96 14.63 10.20 -6.14
CA ARG A 96 15.45 9.84 -4.97
C ARG A 96 14.92 8.59 -4.27
N ASP A 97 13.61 8.52 -4.10
CA ASP A 97 12.92 7.39 -3.49
C ASP A 97 13.12 6.09 -4.27
N ASN A 98 13.03 6.14 -5.60
CA ASN A 98 13.32 4.99 -6.46
C ASN A 98 14.78 4.53 -6.34
N LEU A 99 15.72 5.47 -6.31
CA LEU A 99 17.14 5.19 -6.09
C LEU A 99 17.38 4.52 -4.73
N VAL A 100 16.74 5.01 -3.67
CA VAL A 100 16.79 4.41 -2.33
C VAL A 100 16.25 2.98 -2.37
N ASN A 101 15.07 2.78 -2.96
CA ASN A 101 14.45 1.46 -3.05
C ASN A 101 15.34 0.46 -3.77
N GLN A 102 15.90 0.83 -4.93
CA GLN A 102 16.80 -0.03 -5.71
C GLN A 102 18.07 -0.35 -4.92
N THR A 103 18.76 0.68 -4.41
CA THR A 103 20.01 0.50 -3.65
C THR A 103 19.84 -0.43 -2.44
N LEU A 104 18.71 -0.33 -1.74
CA LEU A 104 18.40 -1.19 -0.60
C LEU A 104 18.09 -2.63 -1.05
N LYS A 105 17.25 -2.79 -2.09
CA LYS A 105 16.93 -4.11 -2.66
C LYS A 105 18.19 -4.84 -3.15
N ASP A 106 19.08 -4.15 -3.85
CA ASP A 106 20.35 -4.71 -4.35
C ASP A 106 21.27 -5.17 -3.20
N LYS A 107 21.15 -4.53 -2.03
CA LYS A 107 21.85 -4.92 -0.80
C LYS A 107 21.11 -6.00 0.01
N GLY A 108 20.05 -6.58 -0.55
CA GLY A 108 19.24 -7.62 0.06
C GLY A 108 18.34 -7.13 1.20
N TRP A 109 17.94 -5.85 1.17
CA TRP A 109 16.96 -5.31 2.11
C TRP A 109 15.55 -5.36 1.53
N ILE A 110 14.59 -5.75 2.36
CA ILE A 110 13.17 -5.63 2.09
C ILE A 110 12.77 -4.18 2.38
N VAL A 111 12.21 -3.50 1.38
CA VAL A 111 11.78 -2.10 1.53
C VAL A 111 10.27 -2.03 1.64
N VAL A 112 9.79 -1.47 2.74
CA VAL A 112 8.36 -1.28 3.02
C VAL A 112 8.08 0.21 3.09
N ARG A 113 7.16 0.70 2.27
CA ARG A 113 6.71 2.11 2.32
C ARG A 113 5.25 2.21 2.71
N ILE A 114 5.00 3.02 3.73
CA ILE A 114 3.69 3.19 4.36
C ILE A 114 3.32 4.65 4.21
N TRP A 115 2.15 4.94 3.65
CA TRP A 115 1.64 6.30 3.59
C TRP A 115 1.08 6.73 4.96
N GLN A 116 1.18 8.01 5.30
CA GLN A 116 0.66 8.53 6.56
C GLN A 116 -0.81 8.16 6.82
N HIS A 117 -1.66 8.21 5.79
CA HIS A 117 -3.07 7.84 5.90
C HIS A 117 -3.29 6.34 6.15
N GLU A 118 -2.38 5.46 5.73
CA GLU A 118 -2.45 4.01 5.99
C GLU A 118 -2.28 3.69 7.48
N LEU A 119 -1.69 4.60 8.27
CA LEU A 119 -1.64 4.50 9.73
C LEU A 119 -3.01 4.70 10.40
N LYS A 120 -4.06 5.05 9.63
CA LYS A 120 -5.43 5.21 10.15
C LYS A 120 -6.32 3.99 9.88
N ASP A 121 -5.99 3.15 8.91
CA ASP A 121 -6.87 2.07 8.43
C ASP A 121 -6.22 0.68 8.43
N ASN A 122 -5.21 0.48 9.29
CA ASN A 122 -4.52 -0.79 9.52
C ASN A 122 -3.77 -1.41 8.32
N ARG A 123 -3.75 -0.79 7.14
CA ARG A 123 -2.97 -1.27 5.99
C ARG A 123 -1.47 -1.32 6.26
N TRP A 124 -0.98 -0.44 7.13
CA TRP A 124 0.39 -0.45 7.63
C TRP A 124 0.78 -1.80 8.26
N PHE A 125 -0.14 -2.42 9.01
CA PHE A 125 0.11 -3.65 9.76
C PHE A 125 0.33 -4.83 8.82
N GLN A 126 -0.50 -4.94 7.78
CA GLN A 126 -0.37 -6.00 6.76
C GLN A 126 0.96 -5.89 6.02
N LYS A 127 1.37 -4.67 5.62
CA LYS A 127 2.65 -4.46 4.94
C LYS A 127 3.86 -4.89 5.78
N ILE A 128 3.85 -4.56 7.07
CA ILE A 128 4.93 -4.94 7.98
C ILE A 128 4.89 -6.45 8.25
N LYS A 129 3.70 -7.03 8.46
CA LYS A 129 3.55 -8.45 8.71
C LYS A 129 4.06 -9.30 7.55
N ILE A 130 3.65 -8.98 6.32
CA ILE A 130 4.16 -9.64 5.11
C ILE A 130 5.70 -9.57 5.12
N ALA A 131 6.28 -8.39 5.28
CA ALA A 131 7.73 -8.24 5.31
C ALA A 131 8.43 -9.03 6.43
N LEU A 132 7.79 -9.19 7.60
CA LEU A 132 8.32 -9.96 8.72
C LEU A 132 8.20 -11.48 8.50
N ASP A 133 7.16 -11.92 7.80
CA ASP A 133 6.85 -13.33 7.50
C ASP A 133 7.68 -13.84 6.30
N LEU A 134 8.21 -12.94 5.46
CA LEU A 134 9.18 -13.20 4.38
C LEU A 134 10.50 -13.88 4.82
N GLU A 135 10.74 -14.08 6.11
CA GLU A 135 11.90 -14.83 6.62
C GLU A 135 11.60 -16.24 7.14
N GLY A 136 10.31 -16.63 7.19
CA GLY A 136 9.91 -17.91 7.77
C GLY A 136 10.24 -19.14 6.92
N ASP A 137 10.34 -19.01 5.60
CA ASP A 137 10.22 -20.21 4.77
C ASP A 137 10.77 -20.07 3.34
N ARG A 138 12.09 -20.18 3.13
CA ARG A 138 12.66 -20.14 1.76
C ARG A 138 12.21 -21.30 0.86
N GLY A 139 11.31 -22.18 1.32
CA GLY A 139 10.62 -23.21 0.54
C GLY A 139 9.12 -22.94 0.30
N GLU A 140 8.35 -22.45 1.29
CA GLU A 140 6.90 -22.16 1.15
C GLU A 140 6.59 -20.70 0.74
N LEU A 141 7.55 -19.78 0.85
CA LEU A 141 7.41 -18.35 0.56
C LEU A 141 7.03 -17.99 -0.88
N ASN A 142 7.16 -18.93 -1.82
CA ASN A 142 6.79 -18.67 -3.20
C ASN A 142 5.26 -18.69 -3.41
N MET A 143 4.50 -19.36 -2.52
CA MET A 143 3.05 -19.44 -2.66
C MET A 143 2.33 -18.28 -1.95
N SER A 144 2.69 -17.93 -0.70
CA SER A 144 2.00 -16.85 0.03
C SER A 144 2.17 -15.49 -0.66
N ASN A 145 3.39 -15.15 -1.10
CA ASN A 145 3.64 -13.90 -1.83
C ASN A 145 2.86 -13.84 -3.15
N LYS A 146 2.76 -14.98 -3.83
CA LYS A 146 1.99 -15.10 -5.06
C LYS A 146 0.49 -14.91 -4.81
N ILE A 147 -0.03 -15.40 -3.69
CA ILE A 147 -1.41 -15.16 -3.27
C ILE A 147 -1.63 -13.67 -2.95
N ASP A 148 -0.69 -13.02 -2.28
CA ASP A 148 -0.78 -11.59 -1.99
C ASP A 148 -0.73 -10.73 -3.27
N GLU A 149 0.14 -11.09 -4.22
CA GLU A 149 0.19 -10.47 -5.56
C GLU A 149 -1.13 -10.65 -6.33
N ILE A 150 -1.71 -11.85 -6.29
CA ILE A 150 -3.02 -12.15 -6.88
C ILE A 150 -4.11 -11.28 -6.21
N ASN A 151 -4.13 -11.21 -4.88
CA ASN A 151 -5.10 -10.40 -4.13
C ASN A 151 -4.99 -8.92 -4.49
N LEU A 152 -3.77 -8.37 -4.47
CA LEU A 152 -3.53 -6.97 -4.82
C LEU A 152 -3.94 -6.65 -6.26
N PHE A 153 -3.57 -7.53 -7.21
CA PHE A 153 -3.89 -7.34 -8.61
C PHE A 153 -5.41 -7.33 -8.87
N ILE A 154 -6.15 -8.29 -8.29
CA ILE A 154 -7.61 -8.35 -8.46
C ILE A 154 -8.26 -7.06 -7.93
N GLN A 155 -7.79 -6.55 -6.80
CA GLN A 155 -8.32 -5.33 -6.18
C GLN A 155 -7.99 -4.08 -7.01
N ASP A 156 -6.80 -4.01 -7.60
CA ASP A 156 -6.40 -2.93 -8.51
C ASP A 156 -7.26 -2.92 -9.78
N GLU A 157 -7.53 -4.09 -10.38
CA GLU A 157 -8.41 -4.21 -11.55
C GLU A 157 -9.87 -3.84 -11.24
N LEU A 158 -10.40 -4.27 -10.09
CA LEU A 158 -11.72 -3.85 -9.61
C LEU A 158 -11.80 -2.32 -9.45
N ALA A 159 -10.76 -1.70 -8.89
CA ALA A 159 -10.69 -0.26 -8.71
C ALA A 159 -10.59 0.50 -10.04
N LYS A 160 -9.73 0.05 -10.97
CA LYS A 160 -9.58 0.63 -12.32
C LYS A 160 -10.89 0.61 -13.10
N LEU A 161 -11.61 -0.51 -13.03
CA LEU A 161 -12.88 -0.72 -13.73
C LEU A 161 -14.09 -0.18 -12.96
N LYS A 162 -13.89 0.35 -11.74
CA LYS A 162 -14.96 0.82 -10.83
C LYS A 162 -16.04 -0.24 -10.58
N LEU A 163 -15.62 -1.49 -10.43
CA LEU A 163 -16.51 -2.63 -10.19
C LEU A 163 -16.58 -2.94 -8.69
N ASN A 164 -17.80 -3.19 -8.18
CA ASN A 164 -18.01 -3.61 -6.80
C ASN A 164 -17.66 -5.09 -6.55
N LYS A 165 -17.75 -5.92 -7.59
CA LYS A 165 -17.38 -7.34 -7.56
C LYS A 165 -17.02 -7.85 -8.95
N VAL A 166 -16.29 -8.97 -9.00
CA VAL A 166 -15.96 -9.70 -10.23
C VAL A 166 -16.24 -11.20 -10.03
N GLY A 167 -16.69 -11.88 -11.09
CA GLY A 167 -16.84 -13.33 -11.07
C GLY A 167 -15.49 -14.05 -11.21
N ALA A 168 -15.34 -15.20 -10.55
CA ALA A 168 -14.06 -15.93 -10.52
C ALA A 168 -13.51 -16.32 -11.91
N VAL A 169 -14.36 -16.55 -12.91
CA VAL A 169 -13.90 -16.84 -14.28
C VAL A 169 -13.30 -15.60 -14.95
N GLN A 170 -13.92 -14.44 -14.76
CA GLN A 170 -13.43 -13.18 -15.31
C GLN A 170 -12.12 -12.76 -14.63
N ALA A 171 -12.05 -12.85 -13.30
CA ALA A 171 -10.83 -12.60 -12.54
C ALA A 171 -9.69 -13.56 -12.95
N ALA A 172 -10.00 -14.84 -13.19
CA ALA A 172 -9.01 -15.80 -13.66
C ALA A 172 -8.42 -15.44 -15.03
N ARG A 173 -9.23 -14.88 -15.94
CA ARG A 173 -8.73 -14.39 -17.25
C ARG A 173 -7.75 -13.23 -17.09
N TRP A 174 -8.02 -12.29 -16.18
CA TRP A 174 -7.09 -11.19 -15.89
C TRP A 174 -5.74 -11.70 -15.34
N LEU A 175 -5.79 -12.71 -14.48
CA LEU A 175 -4.59 -13.32 -13.90
C LEU A 175 -3.81 -14.17 -14.92
N ASP A 176 -4.51 -14.83 -15.85
CA ASP A 176 -3.88 -15.62 -16.91
C ASP A 176 -3.17 -14.72 -17.92
N SER A 177 -3.77 -13.59 -18.29
CA SER A 177 -3.17 -12.62 -19.22
C SER A 177 -1.91 -11.94 -18.66
N THR A 178 -1.78 -11.87 -17.33
CA THR A 178 -0.59 -11.32 -16.65
C THR A 178 0.43 -12.38 -16.29
N GLY A 179 0.07 -13.67 -16.35
CA GLY A 179 0.91 -14.78 -15.91
C GLY A 179 0.95 -14.99 -14.38
N LEU A 180 0.21 -14.18 -13.61
CA LEU A 180 0.13 -14.29 -12.14
C LEU A 180 -0.53 -15.60 -11.69
N LEU A 181 -1.55 -16.06 -12.42
CA LEU A 181 -2.17 -17.36 -12.19
C LEU A 181 -2.65 -17.95 -13.50
N LYS A 182 -1.96 -19.00 -13.98
CA LYS A 182 -2.32 -19.70 -15.22
C LYS A 182 -3.68 -20.39 -15.08
N ASP A 183 -4.59 -20.14 -16.00
CA ASP A 183 -5.93 -20.72 -15.98
C ASP A 183 -5.99 -22.10 -16.69
N SER A 184 -7.04 -22.87 -16.39
CA SER A 184 -7.29 -24.15 -17.03
C SER A 184 -8.08 -23.97 -18.33
N LYS A 185 -7.50 -24.41 -19.45
CA LYS A 185 -8.15 -24.41 -20.77
C LYS A 185 -9.49 -25.17 -20.81
N ASN A 186 -9.58 -26.27 -20.05
CA ASN A 186 -10.77 -27.15 -20.05
C ASN A 186 -11.80 -26.77 -18.98
N ARG A 187 -11.39 -26.03 -17.93
CA ARG A 187 -12.25 -25.65 -16.80
C ARG A 187 -11.92 -24.23 -16.33
N PRO A 188 -12.38 -23.19 -17.03
CA PRO A 188 -12.04 -21.81 -16.71
C PRO A 188 -12.32 -21.43 -15.26
N GLY A 189 -11.40 -20.66 -14.67
CA GLY A 189 -11.41 -20.23 -13.28
C GLY A 189 -11.27 -21.35 -12.25
N LEU A 190 -10.95 -22.59 -12.64
CA LEU A 190 -10.76 -23.69 -11.68
C LEU A 190 -9.60 -23.41 -10.69
N PRO A 191 -8.42 -22.94 -11.12
CA PRO A 191 -7.32 -22.64 -10.20
C PRO A 191 -7.70 -21.57 -9.18
N LEU A 192 -8.30 -20.45 -9.63
CA LEU A 192 -8.72 -19.37 -8.74
C LEU A 192 -9.85 -19.81 -7.79
N ARG A 193 -10.80 -20.63 -8.26
CA ARG A 193 -11.86 -21.18 -7.40
C ARG A 193 -11.35 -22.13 -6.33
N ARG A 194 -10.21 -22.79 -6.52
CA ARG A 194 -9.55 -23.57 -5.46
C ARG A 194 -9.02 -22.62 -4.38
N LEU A 195 -8.31 -21.57 -4.78
CA LEU A 195 -7.79 -20.56 -3.83
C LEU A 195 -8.91 -19.87 -3.04
N LEU A 196 -10.03 -19.56 -3.70
CA LEU A 196 -11.23 -19.02 -3.06
C LEU A 196 -11.87 -19.98 -2.06
N ARG A 197 -11.94 -21.28 -2.42
CA ARG A 197 -12.46 -22.33 -1.53
C ARG A 197 -11.56 -22.54 -0.31
N ASP A 198 -10.26 -22.43 -0.51
CA ASP A 198 -9.24 -22.59 0.53
C ASP A 198 -9.10 -21.32 1.40
N GLY A 199 -9.91 -20.27 1.16
CA GLY A 199 -9.89 -19.02 1.94
C GLY A 199 -8.67 -18.14 1.71
N LYS A 200 -7.91 -18.37 0.62
CA LYS A 200 -6.66 -17.65 0.32
C LYS A 200 -6.89 -16.32 -0.39
N ILE A 201 -8.04 -16.15 -1.05
CA ILE A 201 -8.40 -14.92 -1.76
C ILE A 201 -9.32 -14.06 -0.89
N CYS A 202 -8.90 -12.82 -0.63
CA CYS A 202 -9.66 -11.87 0.18
C CYS A 202 -10.99 -11.51 -0.50
N GLU A 203 -12.04 -11.28 0.30
CA GLU A 203 -13.39 -10.92 -0.18
C GLU A 203 -14.00 -11.94 -1.16
N GLY A 204 -13.52 -13.18 -1.16
CA GLY A 204 -14.14 -14.27 -1.91
C GLY A 204 -15.42 -14.76 -1.25
N LYS A 205 -16.58 -14.62 -1.93
CA LYS A 205 -17.85 -15.21 -1.47
C LYS A 205 -18.48 -16.08 -2.54
N LYS A 206 -19.17 -17.13 -2.10
CA LYS A 206 -19.94 -18.02 -2.97
C LYS A 206 -21.40 -17.58 -2.96
N GLU A 207 -21.90 -17.15 -4.12
CA GLU A 207 -23.33 -16.85 -4.32
C GLU A 207 -23.92 -17.97 -5.20
N GLY A 208 -24.74 -18.84 -4.61
CA GLY A 208 -25.31 -20.00 -5.29
C GLY A 208 -24.23 -20.96 -5.85
N ARG A 209 -24.18 -21.10 -7.19
CA ARG A 209 -23.20 -21.96 -7.89
C ARG A 209 -21.91 -21.22 -8.28
N PHE A 210 -21.86 -19.90 -8.10
CA PHE A 210 -20.77 -19.06 -8.58
C PHE A 210 -19.94 -18.47 -7.44
N TRP A 211 -18.69 -18.13 -7.76
CA TRP A 211 -17.79 -17.44 -6.85
C TRP A 211 -17.56 -16.01 -7.34
N PHE A 212 -17.60 -15.08 -6.39
CA PHE A 212 -17.36 -13.66 -6.60
C PHE A 212 -16.26 -13.16 -5.66
N ILE A 213 -15.53 -12.16 -6.11
CA ILE A 213 -14.56 -11.41 -5.30
C ILE A 213 -15.05 -9.97 -5.23
N TYR A 214 -15.21 -9.42 -4.02
CA TYR A 214 -15.70 -8.06 -3.81
C TYR A 214 -14.53 -7.10 -3.64
N SER A 215 -14.76 -5.83 -4.00
CA SER A 215 -13.81 -4.75 -3.73
C SER A 215 -13.70 -4.51 -2.22
N ILE A 216 -12.47 -4.42 -1.71
CA ILE A 216 -12.17 -4.20 -0.28
C ILE A 216 -12.54 -2.77 0.18
N HIS A 217 -12.84 -1.86 -0.75
CA HIS A 217 -13.53 -0.60 -0.43
C HIS A 217 -14.63 -0.28 -1.46
N PRO A 218 -15.78 0.27 -1.02
CA PRO A 218 -16.81 0.76 -1.92
C PRO A 218 -16.32 2.03 -2.60
N CYS A 219 -16.59 2.16 -3.90
CA CYS A 219 -16.73 3.48 -4.49
C CYS A 219 -17.79 4.24 -3.66
N MET A 220 -17.36 5.26 -2.91
CA MET A 220 -18.31 6.27 -2.43
C MET A 220 -18.87 6.97 -3.67
N ASN A 221 -20.18 6.85 -3.89
CA ASN A 221 -20.93 7.75 -4.75
C ASN A 221 -21.23 9.03 -3.94
N PRO A 222 -21.25 10.23 -4.55
CA PRO A 222 -21.35 11.52 -3.85
C PRO A 222 -22.76 11.88 -3.35
N GLU A 223 -23.73 10.97 -3.37
CA GLU A 223 -25.08 11.21 -2.89
C GLU A 223 -25.45 10.20 -1.80
N GLY A 224 -25.26 10.60 -0.55
CA GLY A 224 -25.76 9.85 0.60
C GLY A 224 -27.29 9.89 0.62
N LYS A 225 -27.95 8.80 0.24
CA LYS A 225 -29.32 8.51 0.65
C LYS A 225 -29.47 7.03 1.00
N MET A 226 -29.86 6.77 2.24
CA MET A 226 -30.52 5.54 2.66
C MET A 226 -31.87 5.48 1.94
N SER A 227 -32.11 4.45 1.14
CA SER A 227 -33.48 4.05 0.82
C SER A 227 -33.94 3.11 1.92
N ASN A 228 -34.75 3.63 2.84
CA ASN A 228 -35.70 2.81 3.57
C ASN A 228 -36.64 2.14 2.56
N SER A 229 -36.90 0.86 2.72
CA SER A 229 -38.08 0.21 2.18
C SER A 229 -38.73 -0.56 3.32
N GLU A 230 -39.99 -0.19 3.56
CA GLU A 230 -40.98 -0.88 4.38
C GLU A 230 -41.05 -2.39 4.12
#